data_AF-A0A2N1MCG7-F1
#
_entry.id   AF-A0A2N1MCG7-F1
#
_cell.length_a   1.000
_cell.length_b   1.000
_cell.length_c   1.000
_cell.angle_alpha   90.00
_cell.angle_beta   90.00
_cell.angle_gamma   90.00
#
_symmetry.space_group_name_H-M   'P 1'
#
loop_
_entity.id
_entity.type
_entity.pdbx_description
1 polymer ?
#
loop_
_entity_poly.entity_id
_entity_poly.type
_entity_poly.pdbx_seq_one_letter_code
_entity_poly.pdbx_strand_id
1 'polypeptide(L)'
;MVIHSDRTQNLHRYNTPTSSDIAALMIGDGYNIELLNRDILLRSHEKGLQRISELHPSYDPLHYILLFPKGDDGWHADIPLNESILRTRVTQMQFYSYRLQIRNGNWIQSAGRLFQQYIVDQYAKIEQNRLNYFRGNQSKLRTEFYQGAVDAIHKGDHAIDIG
;
A
#
# COMPACT_ATOMS: atom_id res chain seq x y z
N MET A 1 11.93 19.36 -22.70
CA MET A 1 10.56 19.85 -22.48
C MET A 1 10.65 21.18 -21.75
N VAL A 2 10.28 22.28 -22.42
CA VAL A 2 10.38 23.63 -21.85
C VAL A 2 8.96 24.11 -21.55
N ILE A 3 8.64 24.28 -20.27
CA ILE A 3 7.32 24.78 -19.84
C ILE A 3 7.40 26.31 -19.84
N HIS A 4 6.66 26.94 -20.74
CA HIS A 4 6.42 28.39 -20.68
C HIS A 4 5.28 28.64 -19.68
N SER A 5 5.55 29.45 -18.65
CA SER A 5 4.52 29.93 -17.73
C SER A 5 4.22 31.37 -18.09
N ASP A 6 3.11 31.58 -18.80
CA ASP A 6 2.55 32.91 -19.00
C ASP A 6 1.68 33.28 -17.80
N ARG A 7 1.93 34.45 -17.22
CA ARG A 7 1.42 34.87 -15.89
C ARG A 7 0.02 35.50 -15.96
N THR A 8 -0.64 35.42 -17.10
CA THR A 8 -1.94 36.05 -17.36
C THR A 8 -3.14 35.12 -17.16
N GLN A 9 -2.93 33.80 -16.99
CA GLN A 9 -3.99 32.85 -16.71
C GLN A 9 -4.04 32.46 -15.22
N ASN A 10 -5.20 32.66 -14.60
CA ASN A 10 -5.47 32.47 -13.17
C ASN A 10 -5.07 31.07 -12.67
N LEU A 11 -4.22 31.04 -11.63
CA LEU A 11 -3.59 29.85 -11.03
C LEU A 11 -4.52 28.89 -10.27
N HIS A 12 -5.83 29.13 -10.21
CA HIS A 12 -6.71 28.46 -9.23
C HIS A 12 -7.90 27.66 -9.78
N ARG A 13 -8.00 27.38 -11.09
CA ARG A 13 -9.10 26.51 -11.55
C ARG A 13 -8.84 25.82 -12.89
N TYR A 14 -8.77 24.48 -12.84
CA TYR A 14 -8.97 23.51 -13.93
C TYR A 14 -8.62 23.99 -15.34
N ASN A 15 -7.33 23.96 -15.70
CA ASN A 15 -6.98 23.89 -17.11
C ASN A 15 -7.37 22.49 -17.61
N THR A 16 -8.29 22.42 -18.57
CA THR A 16 -8.57 21.18 -19.31
C THR A 16 -7.29 20.74 -20.00
N PRO A 17 -6.89 19.46 -19.91
CA PRO A 17 -5.65 18.99 -20.52
C PRO A 17 -5.73 19.22 -22.03
N THR A 18 -4.80 20.04 -22.54
CA THR A 18 -4.73 20.44 -23.96
C THR A 18 -3.96 19.46 -24.84
N SER A 19 -3.40 18.40 -24.27
CA SER A 19 -2.65 17.37 -25.00
C SER A 19 -3.20 15.97 -24.72
N SER A 20 -3.25 15.14 -25.76
CA SER A 20 -3.56 13.70 -25.68
C SER A 20 -2.44 12.85 -25.08
N ASP A 21 -1.31 13.46 -24.73
CA ASP A 21 -0.13 12.73 -24.27
C ASP A 21 -0.14 12.58 -22.74
N ILE A 22 -0.18 11.33 -22.29
CA ILE A 22 -0.02 10.97 -20.88
C ILE A 22 1.47 10.74 -20.63
N ALA A 23 2.09 11.60 -19.83
CA ALA A 23 3.47 11.39 -19.37
C ALA A 23 3.46 10.75 -17.98
N ALA A 24 4.13 9.61 -17.83
CA ALA A 24 4.41 8.99 -16.54
C ALA A 24 5.87 9.29 -16.15
N LEU A 25 6.08 9.84 -14.95
CA LEU A 25 7.41 10.07 -14.40
C LEU A 25 7.86 8.83 -13.62
N MET A 26 8.77 8.05 -14.20
CA MET A 26 9.45 6.97 -13.49
C MET A 26 10.70 7.54 -12.80
N ILE A 27 10.78 7.40 -11.49
CA ILE A 27 11.96 7.77 -10.70
C ILE A 27 12.89 6.55 -10.67
N GLY A 28 14.13 6.71 -11.15
CA GLY A 28 15.13 5.64 -11.23
C GLY A 28 15.48 5.21 -12.66
N ASP A 29 16.35 4.21 -12.78
CA ASP A 29 16.84 3.67 -14.06
C ASP A 29 15.92 2.57 -14.66
N GLY A 30 14.79 2.29 -14.01
CA GLY A 30 13.83 1.26 -14.41
C GLY A 30 14.27 -0.18 -14.13
N TYR A 31 15.52 -0.39 -13.71
CA TYR A 31 16.10 -1.70 -13.39
C TYR A 31 16.29 -1.87 -11.87
N ASN A 32 16.71 -0.80 -11.20
CA ASN A 32 16.72 -0.67 -9.75
C ASN A 32 15.38 -0.16 -9.27
N ILE A 33 14.44 -1.10 -9.10
CA ILE A 33 13.27 -0.87 -8.25
C ILE A 33 13.76 -1.06 -6.80
N GLU A 34 14.63 -0.16 -6.34
CA GLU A 34 14.85 -0.06 -4.89
C GLU A 34 13.48 0.12 -4.25
N LEU A 35 13.25 -0.49 -3.08
CA LEU A 35 12.05 -0.26 -2.30
C LEU A 35 12.09 1.20 -1.82
N LEU A 36 11.74 2.12 -2.71
CA LEU A 36 11.43 3.50 -2.41
C LEU A 36 10.08 3.47 -1.69
N ASN A 37 10.11 2.97 -0.46
CA ASN A 37 9.11 3.30 0.53
C ASN A 37 8.98 4.83 0.52
N ARG A 38 7.76 5.35 0.57
CA ARG A 38 7.53 6.80 0.57
C ARG A 38 8.42 7.43 1.63
N ASP A 39 9.15 8.47 1.23
CA ASP A 39 9.97 9.21 2.16
C ASP A 39 9.08 10.15 2.97
N ILE A 40 8.73 9.73 4.18
CA ILE A 40 7.85 10.49 5.07
C ILE A 40 8.71 11.02 6.21
N LEU A 41 8.93 12.33 6.20
CA LEU A 41 9.70 13.03 7.22
C LEU A 41 8.72 13.79 8.14
N LEU A 42 8.70 13.40 9.41
CA LEU A 42 7.97 14.08 10.47
C LEU A 42 8.92 14.96 11.26
N ARG A 43 8.49 16.17 11.59
CA ARG A 43 9.20 17.01 12.56
C ARG A 43 8.42 17.00 13.86
N SER A 44 8.91 16.26 14.85
CA SER A 44 8.42 16.34 16.22
C SER A 44 8.98 17.58 16.89
N HIS A 45 8.17 18.24 17.71
CA HIS A 45 8.60 19.40 18.49
C HIS A 45 9.70 19.03 19.50
N GLU A 46 9.67 17.81 20.03
CA GLU A 46 10.63 17.34 21.04
C GLU A 46 11.81 16.58 20.43
N LYS A 47 11.56 15.74 19.43
CA LYS A 47 12.54 14.77 18.91
C LYS A 47 13.20 15.18 17.59
N GLY A 48 12.86 16.36 17.06
CA GLY A 48 13.41 16.86 15.79
C GLY A 48 12.86 16.12 14.58
N LEU A 49 13.67 16.04 13.51
CA LEU A 49 13.29 15.39 12.26
C LEU A 49 13.38 13.86 12.39
N GLN A 50 12.30 13.16 12.06
CA GLN A 50 12.16 11.72 12.15
C GLN A 50 11.62 11.20 10.84
N ARG A 51 12.25 10.15 10.30
CA ARG A 51 11.73 9.45 9.13
C ARG A 51 10.83 8.31 9.57
N ILE A 52 9.63 8.25 9.03
CA ILE A 52 8.70 7.13 9.27
C ILE A 52 8.41 6.38 7.98
N SER A 53 8.07 5.10 8.11
CA SER A 53 7.56 4.30 7.00
C SER A 53 6.04 4.46 6.85
N GLU A 54 5.50 4.09 5.69
CA GLU A 54 4.06 3.96 5.46
C GLU A 54 3.37 2.99 6.43
N LEU A 55 4.11 2.03 6.99
CA LEU A 55 3.62 1.05 7.96
C LEU A 55 3.68 1.55 9.41
N HIS A 56 4.04 2.83 9.62
CA HIS A 56 4.10 3.42 10.95
C HIS A 56 2.67 3.69 11.47
N PRO A 57 2.38 3.41 12.75
CA PRO A 57 1.03 3.60 13.32
C PRO A 57 0.53 5.03 13.15
N SER A 58 1.41 6.02 13.29
CA SER A 58 1.03 7.44 13.13
C SER A 58 0.79 7.88 11.68
N TYR A 59 1.05 7.06 10.66
CA TYR A 59 0.93 7.47 9.26
C TYR A 59 -0.52 7.87 8.90
N ASP A 60 -1.49 7.00 9.18
CA ASP A 60 -2.90 7.26 8.87
C ASP A 60 -3.47 8.48 9.61
N PRO A 61 -3.29 8.65 10.94
CA PRO A 61 -3.80 9.82 11.65
C PRO A 61 -3.13 11.14 11.21
N LEU A 62 -1.87 11.10 10.77
CA LEU A 62 -1.19 12.30 10.24
C LEU A 62 -1.67 12.67 8.84
N HIS A 63 -2.05 11.69 8.02
CA HIS A 63 -2.59 11.94 6.69
C HIS A 63 -4.07 12.34 6.73
N TYR A 64 -4.86 11.74 7.63
CA TYR A 64 -6.30 11.90 7.71
C TYR A 64 -6.76 12.45 9.06
N ILE A 65 -6.20 13.59 9.49
CA ILE A 65 -6.45 14.19 10.82
C ILE A 65 -7.95 14.26 11.17
N LEU A 66 -8.82 14.63 10.21
CA LEU A 66 -10.27 14.71 10.43
C LEU A 66 -10.94 13.34 10.63
N LEU A 67 -10.35 12.27 10.09
CA LEU A 67 -10.76 10.87 10.33
C LEU A 67 -10.08 10.25 11.56
N PHE A 68 -9.35 11.04 12.35
CA PHE A 68 -8.69 10.63 13.58
C PHE A 68 -8.65 11.76 14.63
N PRO A 69 -9.80 12.32 15.08
CA PRO A 69 -9.85 13.46 15.98
C PRO A 69 -9.29 13.13 17.38
N LYS A 70 -9.28 11.85 17.76
CA LYS A 70 -8.66 11.37 19.01
C LYS A 70 -7.19 10.96 18.84
N GLY A 71 -6.66 10.98 17.62
CA GLY A 71 -5.31 10.54 17.32
C GLY A 71 -5.10 9.04 17.46
N ASP A 72 -6.15 8.23 17.22
CA ASP A 72 -6.04 6.77 17.28
C ASP A 72 -4.96 6.25 16.31
N ASP A 73 -4.24 5.22 16.70
CA ASP A 73 -3.20 4.66 15.83
C ASP A 73 -3.81 3.99 14.57
N GLY A 74 -3.08 4.13 13.46
CA GLY A 74 -3.29 3.36 12.24
C GLY A 74 -2.77 1.92 12.37
N TRP A 75 -2.83 1.18 11.27
CA TRP A 75 -2.31 -0.20 11.28
C TRP A 75 -0.76 -0.22 11.38
N HIS A 76 -0.23 -1.12 12.20
CA HIS A 76 1.19 -1.49 12.22
C HIS A 76 1.36 -3.02 12.33
N ALA A 77 2.55 -3.54 12.00
CA ALA A 77 2.79 -4.99 11.91
C ALA A 77 2.70 -5.74 13.26
N ASP A 78 2.84 -5.04 14.39
CA ASP A 78 2.93 -5.63 15.72
C ASP A 78 1.57 -5.73 16.45
N ILE A 79 0.45 -5.50 15.76
CA ILE A 79 -0.89 -5.70 16.37
C ILE A 79 -1.11 -7.21 16.60
N PRO A 80 -1.30 -7.67 17.85
CA PRO A 80 -1.54 -9.06 18.14
C PRO A 80 -2.93 -9.48 17.64
N LEU A 81 -3.01 -10.66 17.03
CA LEU A 81 -4.28 -11.32 16.75
C LEU A 81 -4.56 -12.29 17.89
N ASN A 82 -5.58 -11.99 18.71
CA ASN A 82 -6.07 -12.93 19.70
C ASN A 82 -6.77 -14.11 19.00
N GLU A 83 -6.64 -15.31 19.56
CA GLU A 83 -7.38 -16.52 19.15
C GLU A 83 -6.98 -17.16 17.80
N SER A 84 -5.68 -17.23 17.47
CA SER A 84 -5.21 -18.03 16.33
C SER A 84 -3.94 -18.81 16.65
N ILE A 85 -3.98 -20.11 16.38
CA ILE A 85 -2.83 -21.04 16.54
C ILE A 85 -1.80 -20.83 15.41
N LEU A 86 -2.27 -20.43 14.23
CA LEU A 86 -1.45 -20.35 13.01
C LEU A 86 -0.91 -18.94 12.75
N ARG A 87 -1.58 -17.90 13.25
CA ARG A 87 -1.23 -16.51 12.92
C ARG A 87 -1.32 -15.60 14.13
N THR A 88 -0.18 -15.07 14.57
CA THR A 88 -0.09 -14.26 15.80
C THR A 88 -0.35 -12.76 15.61
N ARG A 89 -0.43 -12.29 14.36
CA ARG A 89 -0.52 -10.86 14.01
C ARG A 89 -1.72 -10.53 13.13
N VAL A 90 -2.28 -9.34 13.29
CA VAL A 90 -3.39 -8.83 12.47
C VAL A 90 -2.87 -8.35 11.12
N THR A 91 -3.44 -8.86 10.03
CA THR A 91 -3.10 -8.38 8.69
C THR A 91 -3.72 -7.00 8.44
N GLN A 92 -3.07 -6.21 7.61
CA GLN A 92 -3.52 -4.88 7.22
C GLN A 92 -4.96 -4.89 6.69
N MET A 93 -5.31 -5.89 5.87
CA MET A 93 -6.66 -6.06 5.34
C MET A 93 -7.70 -6.30 6.45
N GLN A 94 -7.39 -7.12 7.47
CA GLN A 94 -8.31 -7.38 8.56
C GLN A 94 -8.54 -6.16 9.45
N PHE A 95 -7.47 -5.39 9.71
CA PHE A 95 -7.58 -4.16 10.47
C PHE A 95 -8.48 -3.14 9.77
N TYR A 96 -8.24 -2.88 8.48
CA TYR A 96 -9.07 -1.92 7.74
C TYR A 96 -10.48 -2.43 7.48
N SER A 97 -10.69 -3.74 7.25
CA SER A 97 -12.04 -4.29 7.13
C SER A 97 -12.83 -4.13 8.44
N TYR A 98 -12.19 -4.37 9.59
CA TYR A 98 -12.80 -4.17 10.90
C TYR A 98 -13.18 -2.70 11.11
N ARG A 99 -12.28 -1.78 10.74
CA ARG A 99 -12.49 -0.34 10.91
C ARG A 99 -13.55 0.25 9.97
N LEU A 100 -13.61 -0.24 8.73
CA LEU A 100 -14.57 0.20 7.71
C LEU A 100 -15.95 -0.46 7.87
N GLN A 101 -16.10 -1.45 8.73
CA GLN A 101 -17.35 -2.16 8.93
C GLN A 101 -18.49 -1.21 9.31
N ILE A 102 -19.65 -1.39 8.66
CA ILE A 102 -20.89 -0.68 8.95
C ILE A 102 -21.37 -1.09 10.35
N ARG A 103 -21.40 -0.11 11.27
CA ARG A 103 -21.82 -0.28 12.66
C ARG A 103 -22.44 1.03 13.14
N ASN A 104 -23.41 0.94 14.04
CA ASN A 104 -24.03 2.11 14.65
C ASN A 104 -22.98 2.89 15.47
N GLY A 105 -22.89 4.19 15.25
CA GLY A 105 -21.91 5.08 15.92
C GLY A 105 -20.55 5.21 15.21
N ASN A 106 -20.37 4.60 14.03
CA ASN A 106 -19.14 4.78 13.25
C ASN A 106 -19.18 6.10 12.45
N TRP A 107 -18.58 7.14 13.01
CA TRP A 107 -18.56 8.49 12.44
C TRP A 107 -17.66 8.62 11.20
N ILE A 108 -16.74 7.67 10.97
CA ILE A 108 -15.86 7.66 9.79
C ILE A 108 -16.67 7.61 8.49
N GLN A 109 -17.81 6.90 8.51
CA GLN A 109 -18.69 6.74 7.34
C GLN A 109 -19.43 8.04 6.99
N SER A 110 -19.58 8.96 7.94
CA SER A 110 -20.23 10.25 7.75
C SER A 110 -19.31 11.30 7.10
N ALA A 111 -18.02 11.01 6.88
CA ALA A 111 -17.05 11.95 6.33
C ALA A 111 -17.14 12.14 4.78
N GLY A 112 -18.08 11.46 4.11
CA GLY A 112 -18.41 11.69 2.70
C GLY A 112 -17.23 11.46 1.75
N ARG A 113 -16.82 12.50 1.01
CA ARG A 113 -15.73 12.40 0.02
C ARG A 113 -14.39 12.01 0.67
N LEU A 114 -14.13 12.47 1.89
CA LEU A 114 -12.90 12.12 2.61
C LEU A 114 -12.86 10.62 2.94
N PHE A 115 -14.02 10.04 3.27
CA PHE A 115 -14.15 8.60 3.50
C PHE A 115 -13.86 7.79 2.24
N GLN A 116 -14.36 8.22 1.08
CA GLN A 116 -14.09 7.56 -0.20
C GLN A 116 -12.59 7.59 -0.53
N GLN A 117 -11.95 8.74 -0.36
CA GLN A 117 -10.49 8.87 -0.55
C GLN A 117 -9.72 7.96 0.41
N TYR A 118 -10.14 7.90 1.67
CA TYR A 118 -9.53 7.04 2.67
C TYR A 118 -9.61 5.56 2.28
N ILE A 119 -10.77 5.06 1.83
CA ILE A 119 -10.91 3.66 1.39
C ILE A 119 -9.95 3.33 0.25
N VAL A 120 -9.91 4.19 -0.77
CA VAL A 120 -9.07 3.96 -1.96
C VAL A 120 -7.59 3.95 -1.56
N ASP A 121 -7.17 4.87 -0.70
CA ASP A 121 -5.80 4.93 -0.21
C ASP A 121 -5.44 3.71 0.64
N GLN A 122 -6.31 3.27 1.55
CA GLN A 122 -6.08 2.06 2.35
C GLN A 122 -5.99 0.80 1.48
N TYR A 123 -6.79 0.72 0.42
CA TYR A 123 -6.69 -0.36 -0.55
C TYR A 123 -5.34 -0.34 -1.29
N ALA A 124 -4.93 0.81 -1.81
CA ALA A 124 -3.63 0.97 -2.48
C ALA A 124 -2.47 0.62 -1.53
N LYS A 125 -2.57 1.01 -0.26
CA LYS A 125 -1.59 0.70 0.79
C LYS A 125 -1.48 -0.81 1.05
N ILE A 126 -2.60 -1.54 1.06
CA ILE A 126 -2.62 -3.00 1.19
C ILE A 126 -1.97 -3.67 -0.04
N GLU A 127 -2.32 -3.22 -1.24
CA GLU A 127 -1.75 -3.77 -2.48
C GLU A 127 -0.25 -3.50 -2.57
N GLN A 128 0.21 -2.30 -2.19
CA GLN A 128 1.64 -2.00 -2.12
C GLN A 128 2.38 -2.94 -1.17
N ASN A 129 1.81 -3.23 -0.01
CA ASN A 129 2.39 -4.18 0.94
C ASN A 129 2.46 -5.61 0.36
N ARG A 130 1.41 -6.06 -0.34
CA ARG A 130 1.40 -7.35 -1.05
C ARG A 130 2.48 -7.41 -2.15
N LEU A 131 2.60 -6.36 -2.96
CA LEU A 131 3.63 -6.27 -3.99
C LEU A 131 5.05 -6.29 -3.39
N ASN A 132 5.25 -5.58 -2.27
CA ASN A 132 6.51 -5.60 -1.53
C ASN A 132 6.83 -7.02 -1.02
N TYR A 133 5.84 -7.77 -0.54
CA TYR A 133 6.01 -9.17 -0.15
C TYR A 133 6.43 -10.06 -1.32
N PHE A 134 5.77 -9.95 -2.47
CA PHE A 134 6.15 -10.73 -3.66
C PHE A 134 7.57 -10.40 -4.12
N ARG A 135 7.92 -9.11 -4.15
CA ARG A 135 9.25 -8.64 -4.53
C ARG A 135 10.33 -9.17 -3.58
N GLY A 136 10.10 -9.10 -2.27
CA GLY A 136 11.05 -9.57 -1.25
C GLY A 136 11.22 -11.10 -1.21
N ASN A 137 10.19 -11.86 -1.58
CA ASN A 137 10.21 -13.32 -1.55
C ASN A 137 10.39 -13.96 -2.93
N GLN A 138 10.79 -13.18 -3.93
CA GLN A 138 10.87 -13.62 -5.32
C GLN A 138 11.78 -14.83 -5.54
N SER A 139 12.89 -14.95 -4.78
CA SER A 139 13.79 -16.10 -4.84
C SER A 139 13.09 -17.39 -4.40
N LYS A 140 12.39 -17.35 -3.26
CA LYS A 140 11.65 -18.49 -2.71
C LYS A 140 10.49 -18.91 -3.61
N LEU A 141 9.74 -17.94 -4.14
CA LEU A 141 8.63 -18.21 -5.06
C LEU A 141 9.11 -18.82 -6.37
N ARG A 142 10.25 -18.35 -6.90
CA ARG A 142 10.88 -18.94 -8.10
C ARG A 142 11.31 -20.37 -7.84
N THR A 143 11.98 -20.65 -6.71
CA THR A 143 12.39 -22.02 -6.37
C THR A 143 11.20 -22.96 -6.21
N GLU A 144 10.10 -22.50 -5.60
CA GLU A 144 8.87 -23.28 -5.45
C GLU A 144 8.21 -23.61 -6.79
N PHE A 145 8.19 -22.64 -7.72
CA PHE A 145 7.68 -22.87 -9.07
C PHE A 145 8.51 -23.90 -9.84
N TYR A 146 9.85 -23.82 -9.76
CA TYR A 146 10.72 -24.81 -10.39
C TYR A 146 10.52 -26.20 -9.79
N GLN A 147 10.42 -26.30 -8.46
CA GLN A 147 10.15 -27.56 -7.79
C GLN A 147 8.79 -28.15 -8.22
N GLY A 148 7.73 -27.33 -8.25
CA GLY A 148 6.41 -27.76 -8.70
C GLY A 148 6.37 -28.22 -10.15
N ALA A 149 7.11 -27.55 -11.04
CA ALA A 149 7.23 -27.96 -12.44
C ALA A 149 7.98 -29.29 -12.59
N VAL A 150 9.09 -29.46 -11.85
CA VAL A 150 9.85 -30.71 -11.82
C VAL A 150 9.00 -31.86 -11.27
N ASP A 151 8.27 -31.64 -10.18
CA ASP A 151 7.38 -32.66 -9.59
C ASP A 151 6.23 -33.04 -10.53
N ALA A 152 5.70 -32.10 -11.32
CA ALA A 152 4.64 -32.37 -12.30
C ALA A 152 5.14 -33.21 -13.48
N ILE A 153 6.38 -32.98 -13.95
CA ILE A 153 7.02 -33.78 -15.00
C ILE A 153 7.25 -35.21 -14.52
N HIS A 154 7.81 -35.39 -13.31
CA HIS A 154 8.02 -36.73 -12.73
C HIS A 154 6.71 -37.50 -12.56
N LYS A 155 5.61 -36.84 -12.18
CA LYS A 155 4.28 -37.48 -12.10
C LYS A 155 3.71 -37.89 -13.47
N GLY A 156 4.05 -37.16 -14.54
CA GLY A 156 3.63 -37.48 -15.91
C GLY A 156 4.36 -38.69 -16.49
N ASP A 157 5.65 -38.83 -16.17
CA ASP A 157 6.47 -39.99 -16.61
C ASP A 157 6.01 -41.31 -16.01
N HIS A 158 5.41 -41.31 -14.82
CA HIS A 158 4.85 -42.52 -14.20
C HIS A 158 3.53 -43.02 -14.83
N ALA A 159 2.92 -42.27 -15.76
CA ALA A 159 1.66 -42.67 -16.41
C ALA A 159 1.85 -43.38 -17.77
N ILE A 160 3.09 -43.47 -18.27
CA ILE A 160 3.38 -44.06 -19.61
C ILE A 160 3.91 -45.51 -19.49
N ASP A 161 4.20 -46.00 -18.29
CA ASP A 161 4.63 -47.39 -18.07
C ASP A 161 3.46 -48.27 -17.62
N ILE A 162 2.54 -48.54 -18.56
CA ILE A 162 1.58 -49.65 -18.45
C ILE A 162 1.79 -50.52 -19.70
N GLY A 163 2.59 -51.56 -19.51
CA GLY A 163 2.63 -52.73 -20.41
C GLY A 163 1.35 -53.56 -20.33
#